data_AF-A0A7X8UTF1-F1
#
_entry.id   AF-A0A7X8UTF1-F1
#
_cell.length_a   1.000
_cell.length_b   1.000
_cell.length_c   1.000
_cell.angle_alpha   90.00
_cell.angle_beta   90.00
_cell.angle_gamma   90.00
#
_symmetry.space_group_name_H-M   'P 1'
#
loop_
_entity.id
_entity.type
_entity.pdbx_description
1 polymer ?
#
loop_
_entity_poly.entity_id
_entity_poly.type
_entity_poly.pdbx_seq_one_letter_code
_entity_poly.pdbx_strand_id
1 'polypeptide(L)'
;MSQEEIIRADHDQMEKGPSVCTRRDLTQWAEHGGPLPRGLAVHIRECPACAERVRRLSIVHASLGLICTQPSPANLVARSNGRGLRMLRRVERATVAARRLLLMRPDLPRWQRAQIHAARFSLAAAASLLMLLMRMGIMTGFEQTRRMGEQLAAAHWNRHIDPDREFLDPPDFA
;
A
#
# COMPACT_ATOMS: atom_id res chain seq x y z
N MET A 1 -25.49 -10.28 17.42
CA MET A 1 -24.97 -9.51 18.56
C MET A 1 -25.18 -8.04 18.24
N SER A 2 -26.04 -7.38 19.00
CA SER A 2 -26.45 -6.00 18.77
C SER A 2 -25.37 -5.03 19.28
N GLN A 3 -25.23 -3.86 18.65
CA GLN A 3 -24.31 -2.80 19.04
C GLN A 3 -24.53 -2.34 20.50
N GLU A 4 -25.76 -2.50 20.99
CA GLU A 4 -26.15 -2.18 22.37
C GLU A 4 -25.62 -3.17 23.40
N GLU A 5 -25.43 -4.44 23.05
CA GLU A 5 -24.83 -5.44 23.96
C GLU A 5 -23.33 -5.17 24.17
N ILE A 6 -22.65 -4.67 23.14
CA ILE A 6 -21.23 -4.32 23.21
C ILE A 6 -21.02 -3.13 24.14
N ILE A 7 -21.88 -2.11 24.06
CA ILE A 7 -21.80 -0.90 24.91
C ILE A 7 -22.11 -1.22 26.38
N ARG A 8 -23.08 -2.12 26.64
CA ARG A 8 -23.42 -2.54 28.01
C ARG A 8 -22.30 -3.36 28.67
N ALA A 9 -21.65 -4.25 27.91
CA ALA A 9 -20.52 -5.02 28.40
C ALA A 9 -19.28 -4.17 28.70
N ASP A 10 -19.13 -3.03 28.02
CA ASP A 10 -18.05 -2.05 28.28
C ASP A 10 -18.34 -1.19 29.52
N HIS A 11 -19.62 -0.88 29.79
CA HIS A 11 -20.01 -0.08 30.94
C HIS A 11 -19.93 -0.88 32.26
N ASP A 12 -20.22 -2.18 32.25
CA ASP A 12 -20.08 -3.06 33.44
C ASP A 12 -18.60 -3.27 33.86
N GLN A 13 -17.65 -3.00 32.97
CA GLN A 13 -16.21 -3.05 33.30
C GLN A 13 -15.70 -1.75 33.97
N MET A 14 -16.48 -0.67 33.99
CA MET A 14 -16.06 0.63 34.54
C MET A 14 -16.17 0.75 36.07
N GLU A 15 -16.92 -0.13 36.77
CA GLU A 15 -17.20 0.04 38.21
C GLU A 15 -16.32 -0.77 39.18
N LYS A 16 -15.41 -1.63 38.70
CA LYS A 16 -14.49 -2.36 39.60
C LYS A 16 -13.21 -1.55 39.79
N GLY A 17 -12.96 -1.12 41.04
CA GLY A 17 -11.74 -0.44 41.52
C GLY A 17 -10.43 -1.17 41.15
N PRO A 18 -9.26 -0.59 41.49
CA PRO A 18 -7.97 -0.82 40.81
C PRO A 18 -7.71 -2.30 40.60
N SER A 19 -8.07 -2.76 39.40
CA SER A 19 -8.14 -4.17 39.08
C SER A 19 -6.72 -4.69 38.98
N VAL A 20 -6.35 -5.56 39.91
CA VAL A 20 -5.13 -6.36 39.83
C VAL A 20 -5.08 -6.98 38.43
N CYS A 21 -4.10 -6.58 37.63
CA CYS A 21 -3.90 -7.12 36.29
C CYS A 21 -3.81 -8.63 36.39
N THR A 22 -4.82 -9.32 35.87
CA THR A 22 -4.83 -10.78 35.90
C THR A 22 -4.07 -11.26 34.67
N ARG A 23 -3.27 -12.32 34.80
CA ARG A 23 -2.55 -12.93 33.65
C ARG A 23 -3.49 -13.25 32.46
N ARG A 24 -4.77 -13.45 32.77
CA ARG A 24 -5.88 -13.63 31.85
C ARG A 24 -6.11 -12.44 30.91
N ASP A 25 -5.99 -11.21 31.40
CA ASP A 25 -6.22 -9.98 30.62
C ASP A 25 -5.15 -9.83 29.54
N LEU A 26 -3.89 -10.14 29.89
CA LEU A 26 -2.79 -10.14 28.95
C LEU A 26 -2.97 -11.21 27.86
N THR A 27 -3.41 -12.42 28.21
CA THR A 27 -3.65 -13.48 27.23
C THR A 27 -4.84 -13.16 26.33
N GLN A 28 -5.92 -12.60 26.88
CA GLN A 28 -7.09 -12.23 26.10
C GLN A 28 -6.76 -11.12 25.10
N TRP A 29 -6.01 -10.10 25.54
CA TRP A 29 -5.50 -9.05 24.66
C TRP A 29 -4.50 -9.61 23.63
N ALA A 30 -3.64 -10.55 24.01
CA ALA A 30 -2.69 -11.18 23.09
C ALA A 30 -3.40 -11.90 21.93
N GLU A 31 -4.52 -12.55 22.18
CA GLU A 31 -5.30 -13.31 21.19
C GLU A 31 -6.08 -12.39 20.24
N HIS A 32 -6.73 -11.36 20.77
CA HIS A 32 -7.66 -10.52 20.00
C HIS A 32 -6.99 -9.26 19.43
N GLY A 33 -5.86 -8.84 20.01
CA GLY A 33 -5.23 -7.55 19.71
C GLY A 33 -6.10 -6.36 20.14
N GLY A 34 -5.82 -5.19 19.57
CA GLY A 34 -6.60 -3.97 19.81
C GLY A 34 -6.03 -3.05 20.91
N PRO A 35 -6.82 -2.05 21.37
CA PRO A 35 -6.39 -1.12 22.40
C PRO A 35 -6.10 -1.86 23.72
N LEU A 36 -5.08 -1.41 24.45
CA LEU A 36 -4.73 -2.02 25.72
C LEU A 36 -5.84 -1.78 26.76
N PRO A 37 -6.29 -2.82 27.50
CA PRO A 37 -7.19 -2.64 28.63
C PRO A 37 -6.59 -1.68 29.66
N ARG A 38 -7.43 -0.83 30.27
CA ARG A 38 -6.97 0.20 31.23
C ARG A 38 -6.18 -0.40 32.41
N GLY A 39 -6.65 -1.51 32.98
CA GLY A 39 -5.96 -2.20 34.09
C GLY A 39 -4.57 -2.69 33.70
N LEU A 40 -4.42 -3.25 32.49
CA LEU A 40 -3.12 -3.66 31.97
C LEU A 40 -2.22 -2.44 31.69
N ALA A 41 -2.78 -1.35 31.15
CA ALA A 41 -2.04 -0.12 30.87
C ALA A 41 -1.47 0.55 32.13
N VAL A 42 -2.21 0.51 33.25
CA VAL A 42 -1.72 0.97 34.56
C VAL A 42 -0.63 0.02 35.06
N HIS A 43 -0.87 -1.29 35.03
CA HIS A 43 0.08 -2.29 35.53
C HIS A 43 1.44 -2.27 34.81
N ILE A 44 1.48 -2.10 33.49
CA ILE A 44 2.76 -2.04 32.77
C ILE A 44 3.61 -0.82 33.10
N ARG A 45 3.02 0.25 33.68
CA ARG A 45 3.80 1.41 34.17
C ARG A 45 4.59 1.05 35.43
N GLU A 46 4.09 0.10 36.22
CA GLU A 46 4.67 -0.32 37.49
C GLU A 46 5.53 -1.60 37.33
N CYS A 47 5.23 -2.44 36.34
CA CYS A 47 5.92 -3.72 36.12
C CYS A 47 6.70 -3.76 34.79
N PRO A 48 8.05 -3.61 34.81
CA PRO A 48 8.85 -3.60 33.59
C PRO A 48 8.86 -4.95 32.84
N ALA A 49 8.69 -6.07 33.56
CA ALA A 49 8.63 -7.39 32.95
C ALA A 49 7.36 -7.58 32.09
N CYS A 50 6.21 -7.09 32.56
CA CYS A 50 4.97 -7.08 31.79
C CYS A 50 5.03 -6.07 30.63
N ALA A 51 5.63 -4.89 30.84
CA ALA A 51 5.85 -3.91 29.77
C ALA A 51 6.67 -4.49 28.61
N GLU A 52 7.77 -5.17 28.93
CA GLU A 52 8.63 -5.80 27.91
C GLU A 52 7.89 -6.93 27.17
N ARG A 53 7.03 -7.69 27.87
CA ARG A 53 6.21 -8.72 27.24
C ARG A 53 5.19 -8.11 26.27
N VAL A 54 4.46 -7.07 26.70
CA VAL A 54 3.50 -6.34 25.84
C VAL A 54 4.22 -5.75 24.63
N ARG A 55 5.42 -5.18 24.80
CA ARG A 55 6.23 -4.64 23.69
C ARG A 55 6.59 -5.69 22.65
N ARG A 56 6.98 -6.90 23.09
CA ARG A 56 7.28 -8.00 22.14
C ARG A 56 6.03 -8.43 21.39
N LEU A 57 4.90 -8.55 22.08
CA LEU A 57 3.63 -8.90 21.43
C LEU A 57 3.16 -7.81 20.45
N SER A 58 3.29 -6.54 20.81
CA SER A 58 2.89 -5.44 19.92
C SER A 58 3.75 -5.37 18.66
N ILE A 59 5.04 -5.69 18.73
CA ILE A 59 5.91 -5.85 17.55
C ILE A 59 5.39 -6.98 16.66
N VAL A 60 5.02 -8.13 17.24
CA VAL A 60 4.48 -9.26 16.47
C VAL A 60 3.15 -8.88 15.82
N HIS A 61 2.21 -8.29 16.57
CA HIS A 61 0.93 -7.82 16.05
C HIS A 61 1.10 -6.76 14.96
N ALA A 62 2.00 -5.78 15.14
CA ALA A 62 2.28 -4.77 14.13
C ALA A 62 2.89 -5.38 12.86
N SER A 63 3.83 -6.33 13.01
CA SER A 63 4.42 -7.01 11.86
C SER A 63 3.40 -7.89 11.12
N LEU A 64 2.52 -8.59 11.85
CA LEU A 64 1.41 -9.33 11.26
C LEU A 64 0.42 -8.39 10.56
N GLY A 65 0.08 -7.26 11.17
CA GLY A 65 -0.76 -6.22 10.56
C GLY A 65 -0.17 -5.70 9.25
N LEU A 66 1.13 -5.40 9.24
CA LEU A 66 1.84 -4.99 8.02
C LEU A 66 1.88 -6.10 6.96
N ILE A 67 2.02 -7.36 7.36
CA ILE A 67 1.98 -8.49 6.42
C ILE A 67 0.57 -8.66 5.84
N CYS A 68 -0.47 -8.44 6.64
CA CYS A 68 -1.87 -8.51 6.22
C CYS A 68 -2.27 -7.38 5.26
N THR A 69 -1.63 -6.21 5.34
CA THR A 69 -1.89 -5.10 4.40
C THR A 69 -1.10 -5.21 3.10
N GLN A 70 -0.05 -6.02 3.06
CA GLN A 70 0.70 -6.26 1.83
C GLN A 70 -0.04 -7.25 0.92
N PRO A 71 0.00 -7.04 -0.41
CA PRO A 71 -0.53 -8.01 -1.36
C PRO A 71 0.26 -9.32 -1.22
N SER A 72 -0.36 -10.30 -0.55
CA SER A 72 0.23 -11.61 -0.36
C SER A 72 0.46 -12.26 -1.73
N PRO A 73 1.68 -12.79 -2.01
CA PRO A 73 1.92 -13.45 -3.27
C PRO A 73 1.00 -14.66 -3.39
N ALA A 74 0.45 -14.90 -4.59
CA ALA A 74 -0.55 -15.96 -4.81
C ALA A 74 -0.08 -17.37 -4.41
N ASN A 75 1.23 -17.58 -4.25
CA ASN A 75 1.84 -18.83 -3.80
C ASN A 75 2.21 -18.85 -2.31
N LEU A 76 1.84 -17.86 -1.50
CA LEU A 76 2.22 -17.80 -0.08
C LEU A 76 1.75 -19.05 0.67
N VAL A 77 0.50 -19.48 0.44
CA VAL A 77 -0.09 -20.68 1.04
C VAL A 77 0.71 -21.93 0.65
N ALA A 78 1.06 -22.08 -0.63
CA ALA A 78 1.87 -23.21 -1.08
C ALA A 78 3.27 -23.18 -0.46
N ARG A 79 3.88 -22.00 -0.30
CA ARG A 79 5.20 -21.82 0.33
C ARG A 79 5.17 -22.10 1.83
N SER A 80 4.14 -21.64 2.55
CA SER A 80 3.97 -21.91 3.97
C SER A 80 3.74 -23.40 4.21
N ASN A 81 2.86 -24.03 3.43
CA ASN A 81 2.60 -25.47 3.48
C ASN A 81 3.89 -26.25 3.17
N GLY A 82 4.65 -25.87 2.14
CA GLY A 82 5.93 -26.50 1.84
C GLY A 82 6.99 -26.35 2.94
N ARG A 83 7.00 -25.23 3.67
CA ARG A 83 7.85 -25.06 4.86
C ARG A 83 7.37 -25.92 6.03
N GLY A 84 6.07 -25.94 6.32
CA GLY A 84 5.49 -26.78 7.37
C GLY A 84 5.76 -28.27 7.13
N LEU A 85 5.57 -28.74 5.90
CA LEU A 85 5.86 -30.13 5.52
C LEU A 85 7.34 -30.51 5.71
N ARG A 86 8.28 -29.57 5.55
CA ARG A 86 9.71 -29.84 5.82
C ARG A 86 10.02 -30.11 7.29
N MET A 87 9.18 -29.63 8.20
CA MET A 87 9.31 -29.91 9.64
C MET A 87 8.77 -31.29 10.02
N LEU A 88 8.02 -31.95 9.12
CA LEU A 88 7.46 -33.27 9.34
C LEU A 88 8.44 -34.40 8.96
N ARG A 89 8.20 -35.58 9.53
CA ARG A 89 8.97 -36.79 9.20
C ARG A 89 8.78 -37.16 7.73
N ARG A 90 9.76 -37.84 7.13
CA ARG A 90 9.76 -38.16 5.70
C ARG A 90 8.53 -38.98 5.28
N VAL A 91 8.06 -39.87 6.15
CA VAL A 91 6.88 -40.73 5.91
C VAL A 91 5.59 -39.89 5.79
N GLU A 92 5.42 -38.89 6.65
CA GLU A 92 4.26 -38.00 6.63
C GLU A 92 4.22 -37.12 5.38
N ARG A 93 5.40 -36.71 4.90
CA ARG A 93 5.54 -35.95 3.65
C ARG A 93 5.14 -36.72 2.40
N ALA A 94 5.25 -38.04 2.40
CA ALA A 94 4.92 -38.89 1.26
C ALA A 94 3.40 -39.17 1.12
N THR A 95 2.59 -38.69 2.06
CA THR A 95 1.15 -38.95 2.08
C THR A 95 0.38 -38.15 1.02
N VAL A 96 -0.76 -38.69 0.59
CA VAL A 96 -1.70 -37.99 -0.31
C VAL A 96 -2.20 -36.68 0.31
N ALA A 97 -2.37 -36.65 1.64
CA ALA A 97 -2.75 -35.45 2.37
C ALA A 97 -1.71 -34.32 2.24
N ALA A 98 -0.42 -34.63 2.37
CA ALA A 98 0.66 -33.67 2.16
C ALA A 98 0.68 -33.13 0.72
N ARG A 99 0.44 -34.00 -0.28
CA ARG A 99 0.32 -33.56 -1.68
C ARG A 99 -0.90 -32.66 -1.90
N ARG A 100 -2.05 -32.97 -1.27
CA ARG A 100 -3.25 -32.13 -1.33
C ARG A 100 -3.00 -30.74 -0.72
N LEU A 101 -2.28 -30.66 0.40
CA LEU A 101 -1.90 -29.39 1.02
C LEU A 101 -1.00 -28.52 0.13
N LEU A 102 -0.08 -29.12 -0.63
CA LEU A 102 0.77 -28.39 -1.58
C LEU A 102 0.00 -27.86 -2.79
N LEU A 103 -1.03 -28.59 -3.22
CA LEU A 103 -1.89 -28.22 -4.34
C LEU A 103 -3.04 -27.29 -3.93
N MET A 104 -3.27 -27.12 -2.63
CA MET A 104 -4.33 -26.26 -2.11
C MET A 104 -4.04 -24.81 -2.52
N ARG A 105 -4.87 -24.31 -3.44
CA ARG A 105 -4.90 -22.89 -3.77
C ARG A 105 -5.95 -22.22 -2.89
N PRO A 106 -5.70 -20.98 -2.43
CA PRO A 106 -6.75 -20.22 -1.76
C PRO A 106 -7.97 -20.13 -2.69
N ASP A 107 -9.15 -20.50 -2.18
CA ASP A 107 -10.40 -20.36 -2.90
C ASP A 107 -10.82 -18.89 -2.89
N LEU A 108 -10.16 -18.09 -3.74
CA LEU A 108 -10.56 -16.69 -3.91
C LEU A 108 -11.84 -16.62 -4.76
N PRO A 109 -12.91 -15.96 -4.29
CA PRO A 109 -14.07 -15.68 -5.11
C PRO A 109 -13.66 -14.90 -6.38
N ARG A 110 -14.40 -15.11 -7.47
CA ARG A 110 -14.07 -14.53 -8.79
C ARG A 110 -13.90 -13.02 -8.76
N TRP A 111 -14.67 -12.33 -7.92
CA TRP A 111 -14.60 -10.87 -7.76
C TRP A 111 -13.27 -10.41 -7.13
N GLN A 112 -12.71 -11.15 -6.15
CA GLN A 112 -11.38 -10.82 -5.59
C GLN A 112 -10.27 -11.00 -6.62
N ARG A 113 -10.38 -12.03 -7.46
CA ARG A 113 -9.47 -12.20 -8.60
C ARG A 113 -9.57 -11.03 -9.58
N ALA A 114 -10.79 -10.61 -9.91
CA ALA A 114 -11.00 -9.45 -10.77
C ALA A 114 -10.42 -8.16 -10.16
N GLN A 115 -10.56 -7.96 -8.84
CA GLN A 115 -9.98 -6.82 -8.13
C GLN A 115 -8.45 -6.78 -8.23
N ILE A 116 -7.77 -7.93 -8.10
CA ILE A 116 -6.31 -8.02 -8.26
C ILE A 116 -5.90 -7.62 -9.68
N HIS A 117 -6.63 -8.07 -10.70
CA HIS A 117 -6.36 -7.68 -12.08
C HIS A 117 -6.64 -6.20 -12.32
N ALA A 118 -7.78 -5.68 -11.83
CA ALA A 118 -8.13 -4.27 -11.94
C ALA A 118 -7.08 -3.35 -11.28
N ALA A 119 -6.58 -3.72 -10.10
CA ALA A 119 -5.52 -2.97 -9.42
C ALA A 119 -4.20 -2.97 -10.20
N ARG A 120 -3.87 -4.06 -10.91
CA ARG A 120 -2.68 -4.11 -11.77
C ARG A 120 -2.86 -3.27 -13.03
N PHE A 121 -4.04 -3.30 -13.63
CA PHE A 121 -4.34 -2.49 -14.79
C PHE A 121 -4.42 -1.00 -14.46
N SER A 122 -4.92 -0.61 -13.29
CA SER A 122 -5.00 0.80 -12.89
C SER A 122 -3.62 1.43 -12.75
N LEU A 123 -2.64 0.71 -12.20
CA LEU A 123 -1.26 1.19 -12.12
C LEU A 123 -0.62 1.37 -13.51
N ALA A 124 -0.83 0.40 -14.41
CA ALA A 124 -0.35 0.48 -15.78
C ALA A 124 -1.02 1.64 -16.54
N ALA A 125 -2.33 1.81 -16.36
CA ALA A 125 -3.10 2.91 -16.94
C ALA A 125 -2.59 4.27 -16.43
N ALA A 126 -2.40 4.43 -15.12
CA ALA A 126 -1.85 5.65 -14.53
C ALA A 126 -0.44 5.97 -15.07
N ALA A 127 0.42 4.97 -15.18
CA ALA A 127 1.76 5.14 -15.76
C ALA A 127 1.71 5.56 -17.23
N SER A 128 0.85 4.93 -18.03
CA SER A 128 0.66 5.31 -19.44
C SER A 128 0.10 6.73 -19.60
N LEU A 129 -0.84 7.13 -18.74
CA LEU A 129 -1.39 8.48 -18.72
C LEU A 129 -0.32 9.52 -18.38
N LEU A 130 0.51 9.25 -17.37
CA LEU A 130 1.65 10.11 -17.01
C LEU A 130 2.61 10.30 -18.18
N MET A 131 2.94 9.21 -18.89
CA MET A 131 3.81 9.25 -20.06
C MET A 131 3.21 10.08 -21.20
N LEU A 132 1.90 9.96 -21.43
CA LEU A 132 1.20 10.77 -22.44
C LEU A 132 1.20 12.26 -22.07
N LEU A 133 0.98 12.59 -20.80
CA LEU A 133 1.04 13.97 -20.31
C LEU A 133 2.44 14.58 -20.47
N MET A 134 3.48 13.82 -20.11
CA MET A 134 4.87 14.26 -20.31
C MET A 134 5.17 14.49 -21.79
N ARG A 135 4.76 13.56 -22.66
CA ARG A 135 4.95 13.69 -24.11
C ARG A 135 4.24 14.92 -24.67
N MET A 136 3.00 15.18 -24.25
CA MET A 136 2.28 16.39 -24.67
C MET A 136 2.98 17.66 -24.20
N GLY A 137 3.42 17.72 -22.94
CA GLY A 137 4.15 18.88 -22.40
C GLY A 137 5.45 19.18 -23.14
N ILE A 138 6.18 18.15 -23.58
CA ILE A 138 7.41 18.33 -24.38
C ILE A 138 7.09 18.90 -25.76
N MET A 139 6.06 18.37 -26.44
CA MET A 139 5.68 18.84 -27.78
C MET A 139 5.16 20.28 -27.75
N THR A 140 4.36 20.65 -26.74
CA THR A 140 3.89 22.03 -26.58
C THR A 140 5.04 22.98 -26.26
N GLY A 141 6.01 22.54 -25.44
CA GLY A 141 7.23 23.29 -25.16
C GLY A 141 8.03 23.58 -26.43
N PHE A 142 8.28 22.57 -27.26
CA PHE A 142 9.00 22.76 -28.52
C PHE A 142 8.29 23.71 -29.49
N GLU A 143 6.97 23.60 -29.62
CA GLU A 143 6.20 24.50 -30.48
C GLU A 143 6.26 25.96 -29.97
N GLN A 144 6.24 26.17 -28.65
CA GLN A 144 6.39 27.50 -28.08
C GLN A 144 7.81 28.06 -28.29
N THR A 145 8.86 27.25 -28.10
CA THR A 145 10.23 27.66 -28.38
C THR A 145 10.43 27.97 -29.87
N ARG A 146 9.83 27.18 -30.76
CA ARG A 146 9.85 27.41 -32.22
C ARG A 146 9.25 28.78 -32.57
N ARG A 147 8.06 29.08 -32.05
CA ARG A 147 7.39 30.37 -32.26
C ARG A 147 8.19 31.55 -31.71
N MET A 148 8.76 31.42 -30.52
CA MET A 148 9.64 32.45 -29.95
C MET A 148 10.90 32.65 -30.81
N GLY A 149 11.49 31.57 -31.31
CA GLY A 149 12.62 31.61 -32.23
C GLY A 149 12.29 32.33 -33.54
N GLU A 150 11.15 32.00 -34.15
CA GLU A 150 10.66 32.67 -35.37
C GLU A 150 10.45 34.17 -35.16
N GLN A 151 9.86 34.57 -34.02
CA GLN A 151 9.67 35.98 -33.67
C GLN A 151 11.00 36.71 -33.46
N LEU A 152 11.96 36.10 -32.76
CA LEU A 152 13.29 36.68 -32.54
C LEU A 152 14.08 36.78 -33.85
N ALA A 153 14.00 35.77 -34.71
CA ALA A 153 14.63 35.78 -36.02
C ALA A 153 14.06 36.89 -36.91
N ALA A 154 12.74 37.03 -36.96
CA ALA A 154 12.08 38.12 -37.69
C ALA A 154 12.46 39.50 -37.14
N ALA A 155 12.50 39.66 -35.81
CA ALA A 155 12.93 40.91 -35.18
C ALA A 155 14.41 41.22 -35.44
N HIS A 156 15.28 40.20 -35.42
CA HIS A 156 16.70 40.35 -35.74
C HIS A 156 16.89 40.74 -37.20
N TRP A 157 16.20 40.06 -38.13
CA TRP A 157 16.21 40.35 -39.56
C TRP A 157 15.81 41.80 -39.84
N ASN A 158 14.65 42.22 -39.34
CA ASN A 158 14.11 43.56 -39.53
C ASN A 158 14.98 44.66 -38.89
N ARG A 159 15.80 44.34 -37.88
CA ARG A 159 16.64 45.34 -37.20
C ARG A 159 18.05 45.42 -37.76
N HIS A 160 18.62 44.32 -38.25
CA HIS A 160 20.05 44.25 -38.58
C HIS A 160 20.35 43.87 -40.03
N ILE A 161 19.43 43.21 -40.73
CA ILE A 161 19.68 42.71 -42.09
C ILE A 161 18.95 43.56 -43.12
N ASP A 162 17.69 43.89 -42.86
CA ASP A 162 16.88 44.72 -43.75
C ASP A 162 16.12 45.80 -42.94
N PRO A 163 16.85 46.81 -42.43
CA PRO A 163 16.26 47.86 -41.60
C PRO A 163 15.31 48.77 -42.40
N ASP A 164 15.60 48.96 -43.69
CA ASP A 164 14.87 49.87 -44.58
C ASP A 164 13.76 49.16 -45.40
N ARG A 165 13.62 47.84 -45.23
CA ARG A 165 12.64 46.97 -45.92
C ARG A 165 12.82 46.91 -47.45
N GLU A 166 13.99 47.24 -47.97
CA GLU A 166 14.27 47.26 -49.41
C GLU A 166 14.17 45.88 -50.07
N PHE A 167 14.30 44.78 -49.31
CA PHE A 167 14.27 43.42 -49.86
C PHE A 167 12.90 42.75 -49.79
N LEU A 168 11.95 43.26 -49.01
CA LEU A 168 10.67 42.60 -48.72
C LEU A 168 9.46 43.19 -49.43
N ASP A 169 9.55 44.42 -49.94
CA ASP A 169 8.51 44.92 -50.84
C ASP A 169 8.74 44.28 -52.23
N PRO A 170 7.81 43.43 -52.74
CA PRO A 170 7.91 42.99 -54.12
C PRO A 170 7.94 44.25 -54.98
N PRO A 171 8.86 44.37 -55.96
CA PRO A 171 8.91 45.55 -56.78
C PRO A 171 7.53 45.81 -57.37
N ASP A 172 7.00 47.01 -57.13
CA ASP A 172 5.80 47.51 -57.81
C ASP A 172 6.16 47.62 -59.29
N PHE A 173 5.98 46.53 -60.02
CA PHE A 173 6.03 46.51 -61.48
C PHE A 173 4.71 47.12 -61.98
N ALA A 174 4.64 48.44 -61.93
CA ALA A 174 3.61 49.24 -62.59
C ALA A 174 3.83 49.27 -64.12
#